data_AF-A0A2V8KQJ6-F1
#
_entry.id   AF-A0A2V8KQJ6-F1
#
_cell.length_a   1.000
_cell.length_b   1.000
_cell.length_c   1.000
_cell.angle_alpha   90.00
_cell.angle_beta   90.00
_cell.angle_gamma   90.00
#
_symmetry.space_group_name_H-M   'P 1'
#
loop_
_entity.id
_entity.type
_entity.pdbx_description
1 polymer ?
#
loop_
_entity_poly.entity_id
_entity_poly.type
_entity_poly.pdbx_seq_one_letter_code
_entity_poly.pdbx_strand_id
1 'polypeptide(L)'
;MDGRPHPPAWAQHTWMGFSTGKYDGNILTVYTTHLKRAWIRRNGLVQSDQTTVVEHYIRHGDRITFTFIVTDPVYLAEPLIRTTELIRSSRDPDSWLYACDDGEQIVGRADDQVPHYLFGQYPYLREYSERFKVPLLAALGGPETMYPEFVDKLKDPAAAEAAAQRKLVPTPGPPHISKAVREEPNDGEIHVWPVQGNIYMLLGDGGNIAVQKGDQGAFVVDTGNGRLSEKVIAEIRKLVGDKPIQFIFNTSFRSEHTGGNVKLHAAGADPSLPGSFFAGTNRDVGIGATIIAHQNVQNRMSAPTGQVAPTPSEGWPTDTFLQGRRRKYYNDEGIEAFWEPAAVTDGDSFVHFRRSDVIVTGDIFTTTQYPVIDIKNGGSLQGEIDALNHILDRTIYKHEEEGGTLIIPGHGRVCDEFGWRDSLIEAGAPGAKREPDRAKPQLWSARPKCFAGLRLKLRPIGLALRATPSAPSLCSAHPPLLCEEGLCTKNPGRS
;
A
#
# COMPACT_ATOMS: atom_id res chain seq x y z
N MET A 1 13.37 23.52 4.24
CA MET A 1 12.98 24.87 3.76
C MET A 1 11.69 25.39 4.39
N ASP A 2 10.71 24.55 4.72
CA ASP A 2 9.38 24.96 5.23
C ASP A 2 9.11 24.58 6.71
N GLY A 3 10.09 23.95 7.39
CA GLY A 3 10.05 23.66 8.82
C GLY A 3 9.06 22.56 9.24
N ARG A 4 8.42 21.88 8.28
CA ARG A 4 7.49 20.79 8.60
C ARG A 4 8.26 19.61 9.21
N PRO A 5 7.73 18.97 10.27
CA PRO A 5 8.34 17.77 10.82
C PRO A 5 8.32 16.66 9.77
N HIS A 6 9.38 15.85 9.77
CA HIS A 6 9.42 14.66 8.92
C HIS A 6 8.39 13.65 9.45
N PRO A 7 7.55 13.06 8.58
CA PRO A 7 6.59 12.04 9.01
C PRO A 7 7.33 10.80 9.54
N PRO A 8 6.73 10.09 10.52
CA PRO A 8 7.24 8.81 10.97
C PRO A 8 7.02 7.73 9.90
N ALA A 9 7.80 6.64 9.95
CA ALA A 9 7.80 5.58 8.94
C ALA A 9 6.43 4.91 8.71
N TRP A 10 5.55 4.91 9.71
CA TRP A 10 4.21 4.33 9.64
C TRP A 10 3.13 5.27 9.09
N ALA A 11 3.50 6.49 8.69
CA ALA A 11 2.59 7.44 8.08
C ALA A 11 2.16 6.99 6.67
N GLN A 12 1.05 7.54 6.17
CA GLN A 12 0.58 7.27 4.82
C GLN A 12 1.60 7.74 3.78
N HIS A 13 1.96 6.85 2.86
CA HIS A 13 2.79 7.20 1.71
C HIS A 13 1.92 7.74 0.57
N THR A 14 2.47 8.71 -0.17
CA THR A 14 1.79 9.37 -1.31
C THR A 14 2.62 9.23 -2.60
N TRP A 15 1.99 9.44 -3.75
CA TRP A 15 2.66 9.49 -5.06
C TRP A 15 3.76 10.54 -5.11
N MET A 16 3.55 11.67 -4.43
CA MET A 16 4.50 12.78 -4.39
C MET A 16 5.55 12.64 -3.28
N GLY A 17 5.31 11.74 -2.32
CA GLY A 17 6.12 11.53 -1.14
C GLY A 17 6.19 12.75 -0.23
N PHE A 18 7.09 12.67 0.74
CA PHE A 18 7.45 13.78 1.61
C PHE A 18 8.82 14.34 1.20
N SER A 19 8.83 15.58 0.71
CA SER A 19 10.06 16.24 0.28
C SER A 19 10.54 17.29 1.29
N THR A 20 11.83 17.23 1.61
CA THR A 20 12.58 18.31 2.25
C THR A 20 13.58 18.87 1.25
N GLY A 21 13.93 20.15 1.38
CA GLY A 21 14.97 20.72 0.54
C GLY A 21 15.84 21.71 1.27
N LYS A 22 17.04 21.90 0.72
CA LYS A 22 18.07 22.84 1.16
C LYS A 22 18.80 23.41 -0.05
N TYR A 23 19.32 24.62 0.10
CA TYR A 23 20.23 25.21 -0.86
C TYR A 23 21.67 24.93 -0.44
N ASP A 24 22.46 24.36 -1.35
CA ASP A 24 23.90 24.20 -1.23
C ASP A 24 24.55 25.09 -2.30
N GLY A 25 24.84 26.35 -1.94
CA GLY A 25 25.28 27.36 -2.90
C GLY A 25 24.18 27.73 -3.91
N ASN A 26 24.42 27.48 -5.20
CA ASN A 26 23.45 27.70 -6.29
C ASN A 26 22.62 26.45 -6.65
N ILE A 27 22.80 25.35 -5.91
CA ILE A 27 22.10 24.08 -6.14
C ILE A 27 20.95 23.98 -5.13
N LEU A 28 19.74 23.74 -5.62
CA LEU A 28 18.64 23.29 -4.78
C LEU A 28 18.68 21.76 -4.71
N THR A 29 18.96 21.22 -3.53
CA THR A 29 18.90 19.79 -3.25
C THR A 29 17.58 19.47 -2.58
N VAL A 30 16.80 18.56 -3.16
CA VAL A 30 15.53 18.06 -2.61
C VAL A 30 15.70 16.58 -2.29
N TYR A 31 15.31 16.19 -1.09
CA TYR A 31 15.29 14.80 -0.64
C TYR A 31 13.85 14.37 -0.40
N THR A 32 13.41 13.29 -1.03
CA THR A 32 12.05 12.77 -0.96
C THR A 32 12.02 11.35 -0.42
N THR A 33 11.12 11.10 0.55
CA THR A 33 10.83 9.80 1.18
C THR A 33 9.32 9.56 1.18
N HIS A 34 8.82 8.51 1.84
CA HIS A 34 7.38 8.22 1.99
C HIS A 34 6.64 8.13 0.65
N LEU A 35 7.34 7.60 -0.36
CA LEU A 35 6.79 7.38 -1.68
C LEU A 35 5.96 6.10 -1.66
N LYS A 36 4.82 6.10 -2.36
CA LYS A 36 4.13 4.85 -2.65
C LYS A 36 5.03 3.92 -3.46
N ARG A 37 4.74 2.62 -3.38
CA ARG A 37 5.20 1.64 -4.36
C ARG A 37 4.75 2.09 -5.74
N ALA A 38 5.61 1.93 -6.74
CA ALA A 38 5.34 2.46 -8.07
C ALA A 38 6.16 1.74 -9.14
N TRP A 39 6.21 2.33 -10.33
CA TRP A 39 7.11 1.91 -11.40
C TRP A 39 8.08 3.04 -11.73
N ILE A 40 9.38 2.77 -11.61
CA ILE A 40 10.45 3.70 -11.99
C ILE A 40 10.37 4.00 -13.49
N ARG A 41 9.95 3.04 -14.30
CA ARG A 41 9.81 3.16 -15.76
C ARG A 41 8.58 2.43 -16.29
N ARG A 42 8.03 2.92 -17.42
CA ARG A 42 6.89 2.30 -18.13
C ARG A 42 7.12 0.84 -18.53
N ASN A 43 8.38 0.44 -18.72
CA ASN A 43 8.75 -0.93 -19.09
C ASN A 43 8.71 -1.92 -17.91
N GLY A 44 8.19 -1.52 -16.74
CA GLY A 44 7.95 -2.45 -15.64
C GLY A 44 9.09 -2.58 -14.64
N LEU A 45 9.95 -1.57 -14.49
CA LEU A 45 10.91 -1.55 -13.37
C LEU A 45 10.19 -1.10 -12.09
N VAL A 46 10.02 -2.01 -11.13
CA VAL A 46 9.30 -1.76 -9.87
C VAL A 46 10.09 -0.80 -8.97
N GLN A 47 9.35 -0.02 -8.18
CA GLN A 47 9.81 0.86 -7.13
C GLN A 47 9.18 0.41 -5.81
N SER A 48 9.95 0.15 -4.77
CA SER A 48 9.45 -0.10 -3.41
C SER A 48 9.00 1.19 -2.74
N ASP A 49 8.20 1.06 -1.69
CA ASP A 49 7.81 2.15 -0.81
C ASP A 49 8.93 2.64 0.11
N GLN A 50 10.07 1.95 0.13
CA GLN A 50 11.32 2.38 0.79
C GLN A 50 12.25 3.17 -0.11
N THR A 51 11.78 3.49 -1.31
CA THR A 51 12.53 4.31 -2.25
C THR A 51 12.76 5.70 -1.70
N THR A 52 13.98 6.18 -1.86
CA THR A 52 14.36 7.56 -1.58
C THR A 52 14.88 8.21 -2.85
N VAL A 53 14.57 9.49 -3.01
CA VAL A 53 14.98 10.26 -4.20
C VAL A 53 15.71 11.52 -3.76
N VAL A 54 16.93 11.69 -4.27
CA VAL A 54 17.67 12.95 -4.19
C VAL A 54 17.59 13.64 -5.53
N GLU A 55 17.14 14.88 -5.54
CA GLU A 55 17.03 15.71 -6.72
C GLU A 55 17.93 16.93 -6.58
N HIS A 56 18.74 17.23 -7.60
CA HIS A 56 19.55 18.43 -7.68
C HIS A 56 19.05 19.29 -8.84
N TYR A 57 18.74 20.54 -8.54
CA TYR A 57 18.32 21.54 -9.51
C TYR A 57 19.38 22.64 -9.57
N ILE A 58 20.01 22.79 -10.74
CA ILE A 58 21.03 23.80 -11.00
C ILE A 58 20.52 24.72 -12.11
N ARG A 59 20.34 26.01 -11.82
CA ARG A 59 19.82 26.95 -12.80
C ARG A 59 20.94 27.62 -13.59
N HIS A 60 20.82 27.60 -14.92
CA HIS A 60 21.68 28.25 -15.90
C HIS A 60 20.85 29.18 -16.79
N GLY A 61 20.47 30.35 -16.27
CA GLY A 61 19.62 31.31 -17.00
C GLY A 61 18.22 30.77 -17.26
N ASP A 62 17.91 30.47 -18.52
CA ASP A 62 16.65 29.85 -18.98
C ASP A 62 16.71 28.31 -19.05
N ARG A 63 17.81 27.70 -18.60
CA ARG A 63 17.94 26.25 -18.47
C ARG A 63 18.05 25.83 -17.01
N ILE A 64 17.63 24.61 -16.72
CA ILE A 64 17.83 23.94 -15.44
C ILE A 64 18.43 22.57 -15.72
N THR A 65 19.61 22.31 -15.18
CA THR A 65 20.14 20.95 -15.06
C THR A 65 19.41 20.29 -13.90
N PHE A 66 18.67 19.23 -14.20
CA PHE A 66 17.95 18.42 -13.24
C PHE A 66 18.58 17.03 -13.17
N THR A 67 19.21 16.72 -12.04
CA THR A 67 19.72 15.39 -11.75
C THR A 67 18.87 14.75 -10.68
N PHE A 68 18.40 13.53 -10.90
CA PHE A 68 17.77 12.73 -9.86
C PHE A 68 18.56 11.45 -9.61
N ILE A 69 18.57 11.03 -8.35
CA ILE A 69 19.21 9.82 -7.84
C ILE A 69 18.13 9.06 -7.09
N VAL A 70 17.68 7.93 -7.64
CA VAL A 70 16.72 7.03 -7.00
C VAL A 70 17.51 5.92 -6.32
N THR A 71 17.29 5.71 -5.03
CA THR A 71 17.84 4.61 -4.25
C THR A 71 16.69 3.78 -3.70
N ASP A 72 16.69 2.49 -4.00
CA ASP A 72 15.67 1.53 -3.57
C ASP A 72 16.37 0.27 -3.06
N PRO A 73 16.31 -0.02 -1.74
CA PRO A 73 17.03 -1.14 -1.16
C PRO A 73 16.46 -2.51 -1.58
N VAL A 74 15.22 -2.56 -2.04
CA VAL A 74 14.50 -3.80 -2.37
C VAL A 74 14.78 -4.23 -3.80
N TYR A 75 14.60 -3.33 -4.77
CA TYR A 75 14.66 -3.68 -6.20
C TYR A 75 15.93 -3.27 -6.93
N LEU A 76 16.61 -2.20 -6.49
CA LEU A 76 17.78 -1.70 -7.19
C LEU A 76 19.06 -2.29 -6.59
N ALA A 77 19.92 -2.82 -7.46
CA ALA A 77 21.25 -3.26 -7.07
C ALA A 77 22.18 -2.07 -6.75
N GLU A 78 21.99 -0.95 -7.46
CA GLU A 78 22.75 0.29 -7.35
C GLU A 78 21.81 1.49 -7.60
N PRO A 79 22.12 2.71 -7.10
CA PRO A 79 21.28 3.88 -7.33
C PRO A 79 21.08 4.19 -8.82
N LEU A 80 19.85 4.48 -9.22
CA LEU A 80 19.54 4.96 -10.57
C LEU A 80 19.76 6.48 -10.64
N ILE A 81 20.75 6.90 -11.42
CA ILE A 81 21.07 8.30 -11.62
C ILE A 81 20.69 8.73 -13.04
N ARG A 82 20.01 9.86 -13.18
CA ARG A 82 19.74 10.47 -14.48
C ARG A 82 19.84 11.98 -14.39
N THR A 83 20.51 12.56 -15.38
CA THR A 83 20.57 14.01 -15.59
C THR A 83 19.77 14.37 -16.85
N THR A 84 18.96 15.41 -16.74
CA THR A 84 18.13 15.96 -17.82
C THR A 84 18.26 17.48 -17.82
N GLU A 85 18.32 18.08 -19.01
CA GLU A 85 18.24 19.52 -19.18
C GLU A 85 16.79 19.93 -19.41
N LEU A 86 16.28 20.80 -18.54
CA LEU A 86 14.97 21.44 -18.70
C LEU A 86 15.18 22.83 -19.27
N ILE A 87 14.45 23.17 -20.34
CA ILE A 87 14.48 24.49 -20.96
C ILE A 87 13.18 25.20 -20.65
N ARG A 88 13.26 26.48 -20.27
CA ARG A 88 12.08 27.31 -20.03
C ARG A 88 11.24 27.41 -21.31
N SER A 89 10.00 26.95 -21.25
CA SER A 89 8.99 27.31 -22.25
C SER A 89 8.46 28.71 -21.96
N SER A 90 8.45 29.59 -22.96
CA SER A 90 7.88 30.94 -22.87
C SER A 90 6.37 30.97 -23.14
N ARG A 91 5.81 29.88 -23.63
CA ARG A 91 4.37 29.67 -23.81
C ARG A 91 3.94 28.54 -22.89
N ASP A 92 2.86 28.75 -22.17
CA ASP A 92 2.16 27.62 -21.57
C ASP A 92 1.62 26.78 -22.73
N PRO A 93 2.02 25.50 -22.86
CA PRO A 93 1.56 24.69 -23.98
C PRO A 93 0.07 24.39 -23.94
N ASP A 94 -0.67 24.77 -22.87
CA ASP A 94 -2.03 24.30 -22.57
C ASP A 94 -2.15 22.76 -22.63
N SER A 95 -1.01 22.06 -22.59
CA SER A 95 -0.92 20.61 -22.63
C SER A 95 -1.10 20.09 -21.21
N TRP A 96 -2.31 20.28 -20.69
CA TRP A 96 -2.73 19.58 -19.50
C TRP A 96 -3.31 18.23 -19.89
N LEU A 97 -2.82 17.20 -19.19
CA LEU A 97 -3.28 15.82 -19.16
C LEU A 97 -3.69 15.30 -20.53
N TYR A 98 -2.84 14.44 -21.13
CA TYR A 98 -3.38 13.37 -21.96
C TYR A 98 -4.63 12.84 -21.25
N ALA A 99 -5.76 12.74 -21.96
CA ALA A 99 -6.93 12.06 -21.42
C ALA A 99 -6.45 10.65 -21.08
N CYS A 100 -6.14 10.42 -19.80
CA CYS A 100 -5.82 9.12 -19.25
C CYS A 100 -7.15 8.37 -19.15
N ASP A 101 -7.75 8.13 -20.30
CA ASP A 101 -8.91 7.28 -20.43
C ASP A 101 -8.47 5.85 -20.13
N ASP A 102 -9.44 5.03 -19.76
CA ASP A 102 -9.22 3.61 -19.51
C ASP A 102 -8.58 2.95 -20.73
N GLY A 103 -7.67 2.00 -20.49
CA GLY A 103 -7.08 1.22 -21.57
C GLY A 103 -8.16 0.47 -22.34
N GLU A 104 -7.91 0.21 -23.62
CA GLU A 104 -8.83 -0.57 -24.44
C GLU A 104 -9.02 -1.97 -23.82
N GLN A 105 -10.24 -2.30 -23.43
CA GLN A 105 -10.56 -3.63 -22.91
C GLN A 105 -10.28 -4.68 -23.99
N ILE A 106 -9.52 -5.70 -23.63
CA ILE A 106 -9.27 -6.83 -24.52
C ILE A 106 -10.54 -7.70 -24.54
N VAL A 107 -11.39 -7.50 -25.54
CA VAL A 107 -12.64 -8.25 -25.71
C VAL A 107 -12.37 -9.76 -25.72
N GLY A 108 -13.08 -10.51 -24.86
CA GLY A 108 -12.96 -11.96 -24.76
C GLY A 108 -11.90 -12.47 -23.77
N ARG A 109 -11.16 -11.58 -23.11
CA ARG A 109 -10.34 -11.90 -21.94
C ARG A 109 -11.18 -11.74 -20.67
N ALA A 110 -11.11 -12.69 -19.74
CA ALA A 110 -11.77 -12.52 -18.43
C ALA A 110 -11.04 -11.44 -17.61
N ASP A 111 -11.78 -10.66 -16.81
CA ASP A 111 -11.25 -9.52 -16.03
C ASP A 111 -10.12 -9.92 -15.05
N ASP A 112 -10.08 -11.21 -14.67
CA ASP A 112 -9.11 -11.80 -13.75
C ASP A 112 -7.97 -12.57 -14.45
N GLN A 113 -7.96 -12.60 -15.79
CA GLN A 113 -6.97 -13.34 -16.56
C GLN A 113 -5.66 -12.54 -16.71
N VAL A 114 -4.71 -12.84 -15.83
CA VAL A 114 -3.35 -12.30 -15.90
C VAL A 114 -2.39 -13.33 -16.52
N PRO A 115 -1.74 -13.01 -17.66
CA PRO A 115 -0.68 -13.86 -18.20
C PRO A 115 0.46 -13.99 -17.18
N HIS A 116 0.72 -15.20 -16.74
CA HIS A 116 1.82 -15.55 -15.87
C HIS A 116 2.54 -16.77 -16.45
N TYR A 117 3.85 -16.81 -16.27
CA TYR A 117 4.69 -17.89 -16.78
C TYR A 117 5.59 -18.35 -15.64
N LEU A 118 5.72 -19.67 -15.48
CA LEU A 118 6.70 -20.22 -14.56
C LEU A 118 8.11 -19.82 -15.01
N PHE A 119 9.07 -19.87 -14.07
CA PHE A 119 10.47 -19.60 -14.37
C PHE A 119 10.95 -20.42 -15.58
N GLY A 120 11.59 -19.74 -16.54
CA GLY A 120 12.05 -20.32 -17.79
C GLY A 120 10.98 -20.55 -18.87
N GLN A 121 9.69 -20.32 -18.61
CA GLN A 121 8.60 -20.59 -19.57
C GLN A 121 8.09 -19.33 -20.29
N TYR A 122 8.68 -18.16 -20.07
CA TYR A 122 8.25 -16.92 -20.72
C TYR A 122 8.56 -16.94 -22.23
N PRO A 123 7.54 -16.97 -23.12
CA PRO A 123 7.76 -17.23 -24.55
C PRO A 123 8.38 -16.03 -25.29
N TYR A 124 8.20 -14.81 -24.77
CA TYR A 124 8.68 -13.58 -25.41
C TYR A 124 10.07 -13.14 -24.94
N LEU A 125 10.74 -13.97 -24.13
CA LEU A 125 12.03 -13.65 -23.52
C LEU A 125 13.10 -13.23 -24.54
N ARG A 126 13.12 -13.87 -25.71
CA ARG A 126 14.16 -13.64 -26.74
C ARG A 126 13.84 -12.51 -27.69
N GLU A 127 12.63 -11.95 -27.66
CA GLU A 127 12.16 -10.99 -28.66
C GLU A 127 13.12 -9.80 -28.81
N TYR A 128 13.56 -9.22 -27.70
CA TYR A 128 14.52 -8.11 -27.71
C TYR A 128 15.89 -8.52 -28.28
N SER A 129 16.43 -9.65 -27.80
CA SER A 129 17.74 -10.17 -28.22
C SER A 129 17.78 -10.45 -29.73
N GLU A 130 16.73 -11.09 -30.26
CA GLU A 130 16.62 -11.46 -31.66
C GLU A 130 16.35 -10.25 -32.56
N ARG A 131 15.55 -9.28 -32.10
CA ARG A 131 15.25 -8.05 -32.83
C ARG A 131 16.49 -7.17 -32.99
N PHE A 132 17.24 -6.97 -31.92
CA PHE A 132 18.40 -6.07 -31.90
C PHE A 132 19.74 -6.80 -32.16
N LYS A 133 19.70 -8.11 -32.40
CA LYS A 133 20.89 -8.94 -32.69
C LYS A 133 21.95 -8.86 -31.58
N VAL A 134 21.50 -8.81 -30.33
CA VAL A 134 22.37 -8.81 -29.14
C VAL A 134 22.31 -10.17 -28.44
N PRO A 135 23.39 -10.70 -27.86
CA PRO A 135 23.36 -11.95 -27.11
C PRO A 135 22.31 -11.91 -25.98
N LEU A 136 21.63 -13.02 -25.71
CA LEU A 136 20.61 -13.07 -24.65
C LEU A 136 21.19 -12.68 -23.28
N LEU A 137 22.44 -13.07 -23.01
CA LEU A 137 23.14 -12.66 -21.78
C LEU A 137 23.27 -11.15 -21.67
N ALA A 138 23.43 -10.42 -22.77
CA ALA A 138 23.50 -8.95 -22.75
C ALA A 138 22.13 -8.33 -22.41
N ALA A 139 21.02 -8.97 -22.80
CA ALA A 139 19.68 -8.54 -22.43
C ALA A 139 19.33 -8.87 -20.96
N LEU A 140 19.90 -9.96 -20.41
CA LEU A 140 19.63 -10.47 -19.04
C LEU A 140 20.76 -10.17 -18.05
N GLY A 141 21.82 -9.48 -18.47
CA GLY A 141 23.05 -9.34 -17.70
C GLY A 141 22.84 -8.53 -16.42
N GLY A 142 21.89 -7.61 -16.38
CA GLY A 142 21.65 -6.79 -15.19
C GLY A 142 22.83 -5.84 -14.93
N PRO A 143 23.24 -5.59 -13.68
CA PRO A 143 24.23 -4.56 -13.34
C PRO A 143 25.61 -4.82 -13.94
N GLU A 144 26.02 -6.08 -14.10
CA GLU A 144 27.31 -6.43 -14.72
C GLU A 144 27.46 -5.86 -16.14
N THR A 145 26.36 -5.63 -16.87
CA THR A 145 26.39 -5.05 -18.23
C THR A 145 26.90 -3.61 -18.27
N MET A 146 26.93 -2.92 -17.13
CA MET A 146 27.44 -1.55 -17.02
C MET A 146 28.97 -1.48 -17.04
N TYR A 147 29.65 -2.60 -16.79
CA TYR A 147 31.09 -2.63 -16.61
C TYR A 147 31.81 -3.10 -17.90
N PRO A 148 32.94 -2.48 -18.28
CA PRO A 148 33.66 -2.82 -19.52
C PRO A 148 34.03 -4.30 -19.66
N GLU A 149 34.39 -4.95 -18.55
CA GLU A 149 34.77 -6.38 -18.49
C GLU A 149 33.64 -7.34 -18.87
N PHE A 150 32.38 -6.90 -18.88
CA PHE A 150 31.27 -7.76 -19.28
C PHE A 150 31.38 -8.22 -20.73
N VAL A 151 32.02 -7.42 -21.59
CA VAL A 151 32.28 -7.79 -23.00
C VAL A 151 33.09 -9.09 -23.08
N ASP A 152 33.96 -9.39 -22.11
CA ASP A 152 34.72 -10.63 -22.08
C ASP A 152 33.82 -11.86 -21.92
N LYS A 153 32.71 -11.73 -21.17
CA LYS A 153 31.71 -12.82 -20.99
C LYS A 153 30.90 -13.10 -22.26
N LEU A 154 30.93 -12.20 -23.24
CA LEU A 154 30.19 -12.33 -24.50
C LEU A 154 31.05 -12.90 -25.65
N LYS A 155 32.37 -13.03 -25.45
CA LYS A 155 33.31 -13.50 -26.49
C LYS A 155 33.05 -14.94 -26.93
N ASP A 156 32.61 -15.80 -26.01
CA ASP A 156 32.18 -17.17 -26.30
C ASP A 156 30.64 -17.22 -26.33
N PRO A 157 30.03 -17.37 -27.52
CA PRO A 157 28.58 -17.41 -27.65
C PRO A 157 27.92 -18.56 -26.89
N ALA A 158 28.57 -19.73 -26.81
CA ALA A 158 28.01 -20.90 -26.14
C ALA A 158 28.03 -20.71 -24.61
N ALA A 159 29.14 -20.19 -24.08
CA ALA A 159 29.23 -19.86 -22.65
C ALA A 159 28.26 -18.74 -22.26
N ALA A 160 28.11 -17.71 -23.12
CA ALA A 160 27.18 -16.61 -22.90
C ALA A 160 25.72 -17.10 -22.86
N GLU A 161 25.32 -17.94 -23.82
CA GLU A 161 23.98 -18.53 -23.88
C GLU A 161 23.71 -19.43 -22.66
N ALA A 162 24.66 -20.28 -22.26
CA ALA A 162 24.52 -21.10 -21.07
C ALA A 162 24.39 -20.26 -19.78
N ALA A 163 25.15 -19.15 -19.69
CA ALA A 163 25.03 -18.23 -18.58
C ALA A 163 23.68 -17.50 -18.57
N ALA A 164 23.14 -17.14 -19.74
CA ALA A 164 21.82 -16.53 -19.85
C ALA A 164 20.72 -17.50 -19.37
N GLN A 165 20.77 -18.76 -19.80
CA GLN A 165 19.80 -19.79 -19.40
C GLN A 165 19.80 -20.03 -17.88
N ARG A 166 20.97 -20.02 -17.24
CA ARG A 166 21.08 -20.14 -15.77
C ARG A 166 20.40 -19.00 -15.02
N LYS A 167 20.20 -17.83 -15.63
CA LYS A 167 19.48 -16.70 -15.01
C LYS A 167 17.96 -16.83 -15.08
N LEU A 168 17.43 -17.75 -15.89
CA LEU A 168 15.98 -17.90 -16.08
C LEU A 168 15.29 -18.72 -15.00
N VAL A 169 16.09 -19.48 -14.24
CA VAL A 169 15.60 -20.35 -13.16
C VAL A 169 16.35 -19.95 -11.89
N PRO A 170 15.64 -19.71 -10.78
CA PRO A 170 16.28 -19.46 -9.50
C PRO A 170 17.24 -20.61 -9.15
N THR A 171 18.45 -20.26 -8.69
CA THR A 171 19.36 -21.28 -8.16
C THR A 171 18.77 -21.80 -6.84
N PRO A 172 18.66 -23.12 -6.63
CA PRO A 172 18.24 -23.67 -5.35
C PRO A 172 19.14 -23.14 -4.23
N GLY A 173 18.55 -22.53 -3.22
CA GLY A 173 19.28 -21.88 -2.13
C GLY A 173 18.35 -21.54 -0.98
N PRO A 174 18.91 -21.13 0.18
CA PRO A 174 18.10 -20.60 1.27
C PRO A 174 17.31 -19.38 0.77
N PRO A 175 16.10 -19.15 1.32
CA PRO A 175 15.30 -17.98 0.96
C PRO A 175 16.13 -16.70 1.07
N HIS A 176 16.06 -15.86 0.05
CA HIS A 176 16.65 -14.53 0.14
C HIS A 176 15.89 -13.74 1.21
N ILE A 177 16.62 -13.25 2.22
CA ILE A 177 16.04 -12.36 3.23
C ILE A 177 15.81 -11.01 2.55
N SER A 178 14.60 -10.45 2.72
CA SER A 178 14.26 -9.13 2.21
C SER A 178 15.28 -8.10 2.70
N LYS A 179 15.74 -7.23 1.79
CA LYS A 179 16.60 -6.08 2.10
C LYS A 179 15.81 -4.89 2.65
N ALA A 180 14.48 -5.01 2.71
CA ALA A 180 13.61 -3.99 3.26
C ALA A 180 13.95 -3.72 4.73
N VAL A 181 14.04 -2.44 5.09
CA VAL A 181 14.14 -1.98 6.47
C VAL A 181 12.79 -2.20 7.15
N ARG A 182 12.77 -2.72 8.38
CA ARG A 182 11.51 -2.86 9.12
C ARG A 182 10.99 -1.47 9.50
N GLU A 183 9.77 -1.13 9.04
CA GLU A 183 9.11 0.15 9.35
C GLU A 183 8.47 0.17 10.74
N GLU A 184 8.18 -1.01 11.29
CA GLU A 184 7.50 -1.14 12.58
C GLU A 184 8.44 -0.75 13.75
N PRO A 185 7.95 0.10 14.68
CA PRO A 185 8.73 0.46 15.86
C PRO A 185 8.90 -0.76 16.79
N ASN A 186 10.11 -0.91 17.32
CA ASN A 186 10.45 -1.94 18.33
C ASN A 186 11.36 -1.34 19.42
N ASP A 187 11.09 -0.09 19.77
CA ASP A 187 11.80 0.67 20.80
C ASP A 187 11.23 0.44 22.22
N GLY A 188 10.23 -0.44 22.35
CA GLY A 188 9.55 -0.74 23.61
C GLY A 188 8.51 0.32 24.01
N GLU A 189 8.18 1.26 23.12
CA GLU A 189 7.13 2.26 23.32
C GLU A 189 5.92 1.99 22.42
N ILE A 190 4.77 2.59 22.78
CA ILE A 190 3.58 2.60 21.93
C ILE A 190 3.48 3.96 21.23
N HIS A 191 3.44 3.90 19.91
CA HIS A 191 3.28 5.07 19.06
C HIS A 191 1.82 5.18 18.62
N VAL A 192 1.24 6.38 18.74
CA VAL A 192 -0.16 6.65 18.38
C VAL A 192 -0.21 7.48 17.11
N TRP A 193 -0.91 6.98 16.10
CA TRP A 193 -1.09 7.64 14.82
C TRP A 193 -2.58 7.93 14.53
N PRO A 194 -2.99 9.19 14.33
CA PRO A 194 -4.34 9.50 13.87
C PRO A 194 -4.50 9.07 12.40
N VAL A 195 -5.52 8.27 12.11
CA VAL A 195 -5.76 7.73 10.75
C VAL A 195 -6.80 8.57 10.02
N GLN A 196 -8.08 8.37 10.35
CA GLN A 196 -9.18 9.14 9.75
C GLN A 196 -10.38 9.14 10.70
N GLY A 197 -11.10 10.27 10.75
CA GLY A 197 -12.24 10.44 11.64
C GLY A 197 -11.88 10.20 13.10
N ASN A 198 -12.52 9.21 13.71
CA ASN A 198 -12.30 8.82 15.11
C ASN A 198 -11.36 7.62 15.29
N ILE A 199 -10.68 7.19 14.21
CA ILE A 199 -9.81 6.01 14.23
C ILE A 199 -8.35 6.40 14.41
N TYR A 200 -7.69 5.68 15.32
CA TYR A 200 -6.28 5.78 15.65
C TYR A 200 -5.62 4.41 15.47
N MET A 201 -4.36 4.40 15.04
CA MET A 201 -3.53 3.22 14.94
C MET A 201 -2.44 3.30 16.03
N LEU A 202 -2.32 2.24 16.82
CA LEU A 202 -1.29 2.07 17.85
C LEU A 202 -0.28 1.04 17.35
N LEU A 203 1.01 1.39 17.42
CA LEU A 203 2.14 0.57 16.94
C LEU A 203 3.16 0.34 18.05
N GLY A 204 3.85 -0.80 18.02
CA GLY A 204 4.98 -1.10 18.90
C GLY A 204 4.92 -2.44 19.63
N ASP A 205 3.75 -3.07 19.70
CA ASP A 205 3.55 -4.37 20.37
C ASP A 205 3.30 -5.52 19.38
N GLY A 206 4.06 -5.58 18.28
CA GLY A 206 3.83 -6.57 17.22
C GLY A 206 2.83 -6.07 16.18
N GLY A 207 1.66 -6.70 16.10
CA GLY A 207 0.60 -6.30 15.16
C GLY A 207 0.03 -4.91 15.46
N ASN A 208 -0.47 -4.25 14.42
CA ASN A 208 -1.13 -2.96 14.56
C ASN A 208 -2.44 -3.11 15.34
N ILE A 209 -2.69 -2.16 16.24
CA ILE A 209 -3.93 -2.08 17.02
C ILE A 209 -4.72 -0.88 16.53
N ALA A 210 -5.98 -1.07 16.12
CA ALA A 210 -6.84 0.06 15.78
C ALA A 210 -7.75 0.42 16.94
N VAL A 211 -7.96 1.71 17.18
CA VAL A 211 -8.81 2.22 18.25
C VAL A 211 -9.77 3.26 17.69
N GLN A 212 -11.07 2.98 17.77
CA GLN A 212 -12.10 3.98 17.60
C GLN A 212 -12.35 4.66 18.94
N LYS A 213 -12.14 5.98 19.00
CA LYS A 213 -12.55 6.80 20.15
C LYS A 213 -14.01 7.25 20.02
N GLY A 214 -14.67 7.49 21.14
CA GLY A 214 -15.95 8.19 21.15
C GLY A 214 -16.56 8.36 22.53
N ASP A 215 -17.85 8.69 22.58
CA ASP A 215 -18.52 9.06 23.82
C ASP A 215 -19.01 7.90 24.67
N GLN A 216 -19.14 6.72 24.06
CA GLN A 216 -19.55 5.52 24.77
C GLN A 216 -18.33 4.77 25.34
N GLY A 217 -17.16 4.91 24.71
CA GLY A 217 -15.92 4.24 25.09
C GLY A 217 -15.08 3.84 23.88
N ALA A 218 -13.98 3.10 24.11
CA ALA A 218 -13.13 2.61 23.04
C ALA A 218 -13.71 1.34 22.40
N PHE A 219 -13.67 1.26 21.07
CA PHE A 219 -13.76 0.01 20.32
C PHE A 219 -12.37 -0.28 19.76
N VAL A 220 -11.79 -1.40 20.16
CA VAL A 220 -10.40 -1.77 19.84
C VAL A 220 -10.42 -2.94 18.86
N VAL A 221 -9.63 -2.89 17.80
CA VAL A 221 -9.38 -4.01 16.88
C VAL A 221 -7.98 -4.51 17.13
N ASP A 222 -7.89 -5.79 17.51
CA ASP A 222 -6.70 -6.49 17.99
C ASP A 222 -6.06 -5.87 19.25
N THR A 223 -5.13 -6.59 19.85
CA THR A 223 -4.55 -6.24 21.17
C THR A 223 -3.03 -6.35 21.22
N GLY A 224 -2.39 -6.56 20.07
CA GLY A 224 -0.95 -6.77 19.97
C GLY A 224 -0.50 -8.12 20.55
N ASN A 225 0.82 -8.28 20.67
CA ASN A 225 1.50 -9.44 21.23
C ASN A 225 1.32 -9.57 22.75
N GLY A 226 0.96 -8.48 23.43
CA GLY A 226 0.71 -8.46 24.86
C GLY A 226 1.92 -8.10 25.72
N ARG A 227 3.06 -7.75 25.11
CA ARG A 227 4.28 -7.37 25.85
C ARG A 227 4.17 -5.96 26.41
N LEU A 228 3.44 -5.09 25.72
CA LEU A 228 3.29 -3.67 26.08
C LEU A 228 1.85 -3.30 26.44
N SER A 229 0.99 -4.28 26.81
CA SER A 229 -0.44 -4.02 27.07
C SER A 229 -0.73 -2.89 28.05
N GLU A 230 0.09 -2.71 29.11
CA GLU A 230 -0.10 -1.60 30.05
C GLU A 230 0.07 -0.23 29.37
N LYS A 231 1.04 -0.12 28.46
CA LYS A 231 1.26 1.09 27.66
C LYS A 231 0.14 1.28 26.64
N VAL A 232 -0.33 0.20 26.00
CA VAL A 232 -1.50 0.22 25.10
C VAL A 232 -2.72 0.75 25.85
N ILE A 233 -3.03 0.21 27.03
CA ILE A 233 -4.15 0.67 27.88
C ILE A 233 -3.96 2.14 28.25
N ALA A 234 -2.74 2.57 28.60
CA ALA A 234 -2.46 3.95 28.92
C ALA A 234 -2.71 4.90 27.74
N GLU A 235 -2.28 4.54 26.52
CA GLU A 235 -2.56 5.33 25.31
C GLU A 235 -4.06 5.37 24.99
N ILE A 236 -4.78 4.24 25.12
CA ILE A 236 -6.24 4.22 24.93
C ILE A 236 -6.93 5.15 25.94
N ARG A 237 -6.53 5.13 27.22
CA ARG A 237 -7.06 6.05 28.24
C ARG A 237 -6.81 7.52 27.91
N LYS A 238 -5.68 7.86 27.29
CA LYS A 238 -5.45 9.23 26.78
C LYS A 238 -6.44 9.61 25.66
N LEU A 239 -6.88 8.64 24.85
CA LEU A 239 -7.83 8.88 23.76
C LEU A 239 -9.29 8.99 24.23
N VAL A 240 -9.70 8.21 25.23
CA VAL A 240 -11.12 8.13 25.66
C VAL A 240 -11.40 8.63 27.08
N GLY A 241 -10.38 9.00 27.86
CA GLY A 241 -10.52 9.45 29.24
C GLY A 241 -11.00 8.34 30.17
N ASP A 242 -11.98 8.64 31.02
CA ASP A 242 -12.57 7.70 31.99
C ASP A 242 -13.56 6.71 31.36
N LYS A 243 -13.80 6.81 30.05
CA LYS A 243 -14.72 5.92 29.34
C LYS A 243 -14.07 4.52 29.18
N PRO A 244 -14.86 3.44 29.21
CA PRO A 244 -14.30 2.09 29.21
C PRO A 244 -13.73 1.71 27.85
N ILE A 245 -12.80 0.76 27.86
CA ILE A 245 -12.58 -0.14 26.72
C ILE A 245 -13.80 -1.06 26.71
N GLN A 246 -14.74 -0.82 25.79
CA GLN A 246 -16.01 -1.55 25.82
C GLN A 246 -15.96 -2.81 24.97
N PHE A 247 -15.38 -2.71 23.78
CA PHE A 247 -15.30 -3.81 22.83
C PHE A 247 -13.87 -4.00 22.35
N ILE A 248 -13.49 -5.27 22.23
CA ILE A 248 -12.28 -5.72 21.54
C ILE A 248 -12.76 -6.61 20.40
N PHE A 249 -12.29 -6.38 19.18
CA PHE A 249 -12.55 -7.26 18.05
C PHE A 249 -11.24 -7.93 17.63
N ASN A 250 -11.17 -9.25 17.61
CA ASN A 250 -10.00 -9.97 17.10
C ASN A 250 -10.20 -10.36 15.64
N THR A 251 -9.28 -9.92 14.79
CA THR A 251 -9.23 -10.25 13.36
C THR A 251 -8.69 -11.66 13.12
N SER A 252 -7.85 -12.17 14.02
CA SER A 252 -7.21 -13.49 13.95
C SER A 252 -7.03 -14.09 15.34
N PHE A 253 -6.73 -15.40 15.42
CA PHE A 253 -6.36 -16.06 16.68
C PHE A 253 -4.87 -15.94 17.02
N ARG A 254 -4.06 -15.43 16.09
CA ARG A 254 -2.60 -15.38 16.25
C ARG A 254 -2.21 -14.45 17.42
N SER A 255 -1.10 -14.81 18.08
CA SER A 255 -0.69 -14.20 19.36
C SER A 255 -0.40 -12.71 19.29
N GLU A 256 0.00 -12.21 18.13
CA GLU A 256 0.33 -10.83 17.83
C GLU A 256 -0.91 -9.95 17.60
N HIS A 257 -2.10 -10.57 17.55
CA HIS A 257 -3.40 -9.90 17.53
C HIS A 257 -4.19 -10.11 18.83
N THR A 258 -3.94 -11.20 19.56
CA THR A 258 -4.73 -11.61 20.73
C THR A 258 -3.96 -11.63 22.05
N GLY A 259 -2.64 -11.43 22.04
CA GLY A 259 -1.79 -11.61 23.21
C GLY A 259 -2.08 -10.60 24.33
N GLY A 260 -2.60 -9.42 23.99
CA GLY A 260 -3.05 -8.42 24.94
C GLY A 260 -4.46 -8.62 25.49
N ASN A 261 -5.24 -9.60 24.98
CA ASN A 261 -6.67 -9.74 25.29
C ASN A 261 -6.96 -9.78 26.78
N VAL A 262 -6.24 -10.61 27.56
CA VAL A 262 -6.48 -10.77 29.00
C VAL A 262 -6.39 -9.43 29.75
N LYS A 263 -5.37 -8.63 29.45
CA LYS A 263 -5.13 -7.36 30.13
C LYS A 263 -6.08 -6.27 29.68
N LEU A 264 -6.33 -6.15 28.37
CA LEU A 264 -7.25 -5.14 27.84
C LEU A 264 -8.70 -5.45 28.24
N HIS A 265 -9.07 -6.74 28.29
CA HIS A 265 -10.34 -7.19 28.84
C HIS A 265 -10.48 -6.74 30.30
N ALA A 266 -9.53 -7.11 31.18
CA ALA A 266 -9.59 -6.76 32.59
C ALA A 266 -9.57 -5.25 32.87
N ALA A 267 -8.94 -4.44 31.99
CA ALA A 267 -8.91 -3.00 32.11
C ALA A 267 -10.17 -2.29 31.57
N GLY A 268 -11.04 -3.01 30.88
CA GLY A 268 -12.28 -2.52 30.28
C GLY A 268 -13.52 -2.86 31.09
N ALA A 269 -14.68 -2.57 30.49
CA ALA A 269 -16.00 -2.92 31.02
C ALA A 269 -17.01 -2.84 29.87
N ASP A 270 -18.08 -3.65 29.91
CA ASP A 270 -19.23 -3.49 29.03
C ASP A 270 -20.47 -3.02 29.83
N PRO A 271 -20.73 -1.71 29.92
CA PRO A 271 -21.88 -1.16 30.65
C PRO A 271 -23.24 -1.51 30.02
N SER A 272 -23.27 -2.11 28.83
CA SER A 272 -24.53 -2.50 28.19
C SER A 272 -25.09 -3.83 28.69
N LEU A 273 -24.29 -4.61 29.43
CA LEU A 273 -24.67 -5.93 29.94
C LEU A 273 -25.26 -5.93 31.36
N PRO A 274 -24.82 -5.07 32.31
CA PRO A 274 -25.46 -4.97 33.62
C PRO A 274 -26.95 -4.61 33.50
N GLY A 275 -27.82 -5.39 34.15
CA GLY A 275 -29.29 -5.23 34.06
C GLY A 275 -29.95 -5.89 32.84
N SER A 276 -29.17 -6.54 31.97
CA SER A 276 -29.71 -7.41 30.92
C SER A 276 -30.19 -8.75 31.50
N PHE A 277 -30.84 -9.58 30.67
CA PHE A 277 -31.23 -10.94 31.04
C PHE A 277 -30.05 -11.79 31.58
N PHE A 278 -28.82 -11.49 31.17
CA PHE A 278 -27.61 -12.19 31.62
C PHE A 278 -27.23 -11.89 33.08
N ALA A 279 -27.62 -10.72 33.61
CA ALA A 279 -27.27 -10.31 34.99
C ALA A 279 -27.96 -11.17 36.07
N GLY A 280 -29.04 -11.88 35.71
CA GLY A 280 -29.73 -12.79 36.63
C GLY A 280 -29.02 -14.14 36.86
N THR A 281 -28.10 -14.52 35.96
CA THR A 281 -27.43 -15.83 36.00
C THR A 281 -25.94 -15.76 36.30
N ASN A 282 -25.30 -14.62 36.03
CA ASN A 282 -23.85 -14.45 36.18
C ASN A 282 -23.55 -13.15 36.96
N ARG A 283 -22.74 -13.26 38.03
CA ARG A 283 -22.40 -12.12 38.90
C ARG A 283 -21.39 -11.14 38.27
N ASP A 284 -20.63 -11.60 37.28
CA ASP A 284 -19.53 -10.83 36.67
C ASP A 284 -19.92 -10.21 35.31
N VAL A 285 -21.22 -10.09 35.04
CA VAL A 285 -21.73 -9.56 33.77
C VAL A 285 -21.35 -8.08 33.61
N GLY A 286 -20.69 -7.76 32.50
CA GLY A 286 -20.18 -6.41 32.21
C GLY A 286 -18.85 -6.08 32.90
N ILE A 287 -18.29 -7.00 33.68
CA ILE A 287 -16.92 -6.89 34.19
C ILE A 287 -15.97 -7.26 33.04
N GLY A 288 -15.15 -6.30 32.63
CA GLY A 288 -14.23 -6.43 31.50
C GLY A 288 -14.83 -6.09 30.13
N ALA A 289 -13.96 -5.81 29.16
CA ALA A 289 -14.37 -5.51 27.78
C ALA A 289 -14.95 -6.75 27.09
N THR A 290 -16.01 -6.61 26.29
CA THR A 290 -16.51 -7.74 25.48
C THR A 290 -15.59 -8.00 24.31
N ILE A 291 -15.06 -9.23 24.23
CA ILE A 291 -14.21 -9.69 23.13
C ILE A 291 -15.09 -10.33 22.06
N ILE A 292 -15.00 -9.81 20.85
CA ILE A 292 -15.76 -10.21 19.67
C ILE A 292 -14.81 -10.86 18.66
N ALA A 293 -15.18 -12.00 18.08
CA ALA A 293 -14.43 -12.59 16.97
C ALA A 293 -15.28 -13.55 16.15
N HIS A 294 -14.75 -14.06 15.05
CA HIS A 294 -15.35 -15.21 14.38
C HIS A 294 -15.25 -16.47 15.28
N GLN A 295 -16.20 -17.39 15.20
CA GLN A 295 -16.23 -18.59 16.05
C GLN A 295 -14.95 -19.44 15.92
N ASN A 296 -14.34 -19.51 14.73
CA ASN A 296 -13.10 -20.26 14.55
C ASN A 296 -11.95 -19.66 15.36
N VAL A 297 -11.91 -18.34 15.58
CA VAL A 297 -10.92 -17.71 16.46
C VAL A 297 -11.04 -18.25 17.89
N GLN A 298 -12.27 -18.29 18.44
CA GLN A 298 -12.52 -18.85 19.76
C GLN A 298 -12.14 -20.34 19.82
N ASN A 299 -12.49 -21.13 18.80
CA ASN A 299 -12.16 -22.55 18.72
C ASN A 299 -10.65 -22.81 18.75
N ARG A 300 -9.85 -21.91 18.13
CA ARG A 300 -8.38 -22.00 18.08
C ARG A 300 -7.71 -21.52 19.38
N MET A 301 -8.34 -20.60 20.08
CA MET A 301 -7.84 -20.06 21.35
C MET A 301 -8.20 -20.91 22.57
N SER A 302 -9.31 -21.65 22.50
CA SER A 302 -9.83 -22.50 23.57
C SER A 302 -9.42 -23.96 23.41
N ALA A 303 -9.81 -24.78 24.38
CA ALA A 303 -9.73 -26.23 24.29
C ALA A 303 -10.97 -26.87 24.90
N PRO A 304 -11.30 -28.13 24.54
CA PRO A 304 -12.35 -28.88 25.20
C PRO A 304 -12.13 -28.94 26.73
N THR A 305 -13.23 -28.97 27.48
CA THR A 305 -13.20 -29.05 28.94
C THR A 305 -12.31 -30.20 29.43
N GLY A 306 -11.36 -29.90 30.31
CA GLY A 306 -10.40 -30.87 30.85
C GLY A 306 -9.09 -30.97 30.07
N GLN A 307 -8.91 -30.23 28.98
CA GLN A 307 -7.63 -30.09 28.29
C GLN A 307 -6.99 -28.73 28.56
N VAL A 308 -5.67 -28.66 28.38
CA VAL A 308 -4.92 -27.39 28.50
C VAL A 308 -5.18 -26.56 27.25
N ALA A 309 -5.79 -25.39 27.44
CA ALA A 309 -6.05 -24.47 26.35
C ALA A 309 -4.77 -23.76 25.88
N PRO A 310 -4.69 -23.39 24.58
CA PRO A 310 -3.57 -22.61 24.04
C PRO A 310 -3.43 -21.22 24.69
N THR A 311 -4.55 -20.63 25.13
CA THR A 311 -4.57 -19.29 25.73
C THR A 311 -5.43 -19.27 27.01
N PRO A 312 -5.18 -18.35 27.95
CA PRO A 312 -6.02 -18.18 29.15
C PRO A 312 -7.47 -17.83 28.80
N SER A 313 -8.44 -18.40 29.54
CA SER A 313 -9.88 -18.26 29.26
C SER A 313 -10.41 -16.84 29.37
N GLU A 314 -9.75 -16.01 30.18
CA GLU A 314 -10.05 -14.58 30.35
C GLU A 314 -9.78 -13.77 29.07
N GLY A 315 -9.00 -14.31 28.14
CA GLY A 315 -8.68 -13.67 26.86
C GLY A 315 -9.48 -14.21 25.68
N TRP A 316 -10.44 -15.11 25.89
CA TRP A 316 -11.21 -15.69 24.79
C TRP A 316 -12.32 -14.75 24.31
N PRO A 317 -12.66 -14.78 23.00
CA PRO A 317 -13.88 -14.17 22.51
C PRO A 317 -15.09 -14.66 23.31
N THR A 318 -15.98 -13.75 23.71
CA THR A 318 -17.22 -14.04 24.44
C THR A 318 -18.48 -13.74 23.62
N ASP A 319 -18.35 -12.93 22.56
CA ASP A 319 -19.37 -12.70 21.53
C ASP A 319 -18.83 -13.19 20.18
N THR A 320 -19.36 -14.29 19.67
CA THR A 320 -18.92 -14.87 18.40
C THR A 320 -19.98 -14.79 17.32
N PHE A 321 -19.52 -14.76 16.07
CA PHE A 321 -20.39 -14.90 14.90
C PHE A 321 -19.88 -16.01 13.98
N LEU A 322 -20.78 -16.57 13.17
CA LEU A 322 -20.53 -17.79 12.39
C LEU A 322 -20.46 -17.57 10.88
N GLN A 323 -21.19 -16.60 10.34
CA GLN A 323 -21.33 -16.43 8.89
C GLN A 323 -21.51 -14.96 8.51
N GLY A 324 -21.04 -14.63 7.30
CA GLY A 324 -21.23 -13.33 6.68
C GLY A 324 -20.53 -12.21 7.43
N ARG A 325 -21.27 -11.53 8.32
CA ARG A 325 -20.76 -10.35 9.03
C ARG A 325 -21.39 -10.12 10.39
N ARG A 326 -20.61 -9.55 11.30
CA ARG A 326 -21.08 -8.92 12.54
C ARG A 326 -21.26 -7.42 12.30
N ARG A 327 -22.32 -6.84 12.87
CA ARG A 327 -22.60 -5.40 12.76
C ARG A 327 -22.79 -4.79 14.14
N LYS A 328 -22.33 -3.56 14.30
CA LYS A 328 -22.52 -2.76 15.50
C LYS A 328 -22.74 -1.31 15.12
N TYR A 329 -23.54 -0.62 15.92
CA TYR A 329 -23.61 0.83 15.87
C TYR A 329 -23.06 1.35 17.20
N TYR A 330 -21.98 2.13 17.14
CA TYR A 330 -21.23 2.52 18.31
C TYR A 330 -20.45 3.81 18.03
N ASN A 331 -20.38 4.71 19.01
CA ASN A 331 -19.76 6.03 18.88
C ASN A 331 -20.29 6.82 17.67
N ASP A 332 -21.62 6.80 17.46
CA ASP A 332 -22.31 7.46 16.35
C ASP A 332 -21.82 6.99 14.97
N GLU A 333 -21.40 5.73 14.86
CA GLU A 333 -20.83 5.17 13.63
C GLU A 333 -21.23 3.69 13.45
N GLY A 334 -21.49 3.30 12.20
CA GLY A 334 -21.66 1.90 11.83
C GLY A 334 -20.32 1.18 11.70
N ILE A 335 -20.20 0.05 12.37
CA ILE A 335 -19.03 -0.84 12.36
C ILE A 335 -19.48 -2.19 11.81
N GLU A 336 -18.80 -2.66 10.78
CA GLU A 336 -19.09 -3.94 10.14
C GLU A 336 -17.83 -4.80 10.15
N ALA A 337 -17.90 -6.02 10.69
CA ALA A 337 -16.82 -6.98 10.62
C ALA A 337 -17.22 -8.15 9.73
N PHE A 338 -16.39 -8.47 8.74
CA PHE A 338 -16.66 -9.50 7.73
C PHE A 338 -15.75 -10.68 7.96
N TRP A 339 -16.30 -11.89 7.92
CA TRP A 339 -15.51 -13.12 7.98
C TRP A 339 -15.03 -13.47 6.58
N GLU A 340 -13.73 -13.68 6.45
CA GLU A 340 -13.07 -14.06 5.20
C GLU A 340 -12.61 -15.51 5.29
N PRO A 341 -13.39 -16.46 4.75
CA PRO A 341 -13.08 -17.87 4.87
C PRO A 341 -11.81 -18.22 4.09
N ALA A 342 -10.90 -18.95 4.74
CA ALA A 342 -9.71 -19.54 4.10
C ALA A 342 -8.75 -18.52 3.45
N ALA A 343 -8.66 -17.31 4.02
CA ALA A 343 -7.64 -16.32 3.71
C ALA A 343 -6.27 -16.76 4.27
N VAL A 344 -5.74 -16.05 5.26
CA VAL A 344 -4.55 -16.46 6.02
C VAL A 344 -4.80 -17.78 6.77
N THR A 345 -6.01 -17.95 7.32
CA THR A 345 -6.53 -19.08 8.11
C THR A 345 -8.05 -19.25 7.86
N ASP A 346 -8.71 -20.14 8.61
CA ASP A 346 -10.17 -20.29 8.61
C ASP A 346 -10.92 -19.27 9.52
N GLY A 347 -10.19 -18.41 10.24
CA GLY A 347 -10.72 -17.52 11.27
C GLY A 347 -10.67 -16.04 10.95
N ASP A 348 -10.09 -15.64 9.81
CA ASP A 348 -9.75 -14.23 9.59
C ASP A 348 -10.97 -13.34 9.34
N SER A 349 -10.85 -12.09 9.76
CA SER A 349 -11.90 -11.08 9.57
C SER A 349 -11.30 -9.70 9.43
N PHE A 350 -11.94 -8.83 8.63
CA PHE A 350 -11.63 -7.41 8.61
C PHE A 350 -12.78 -6.57 9.18
N VAL A 351 -12.46 -5.37 9.69
CA VAL A 351 -13.42 -4.43 10.29
C VAL A 351 -13.47 -3.16 9.46
N HIS A 352 -14.67 -2.72 9.08
CA HIS A 352 -14.92 -1.48 8.35
C HIS A 352 -15.69 -0.48 9.25
N PHE A 353 -15.04 0.65 9.53
CA PHE A 353 -15.61 1.84 10.17
C PHE A 353 -16.22 2.75 9.10
N ARG A 354 -17.56 2.73 8.98
CA ARG A 354 -18.28 3.28 7.82
C ARG A 354 -18.26 4.80 7.70
N ARG A 355 -18.20 5.53 8.81
CA ARG A 355 -18.26 7.01 8.84
C ARG A 355 -16.87 7.61 8.79
N SER A 356 -15.92 6.98 9.47
CA SER A 356 -14.50 7.29 9.42
C SER A 356 -13.88 6.81 8.11
N ASP A 357 -14.53 5.88 7.40
CA ASP A 357 -14.09 5.28 6.13
C ASP A 357 -12.67 4.67 6.26
N VAL A 358 -12.55 3.77 7.24
CA VAL A 358 -11.32 3.04 7.57
C VAL A 358 -11.58 1.54 7.62
N ILE A 359 -10.73 0.75 6.99
CA ILE A 359 -10.74 -0.72 7.01
C ILE A 359 -9.52 -1.22 7.78
N VAL A 360 -9.73 -2.10 8.77
CA VAL A 360 -8.68 -2.80 9.52
C VAL A 360 -8.68 -4.24 9.08
N THR A 361 -7.61 -4.69 8.43
CA THR A 361 -7.62 -5.97 7.69
C THR A 361 -7.12 -7.16 8.50
N GLY A 362 -6.43 -6.92 9.62
CA GLY A 362 -5.57 -7.94 10.19
C GLY A 362 -4.54 -8.42 9.16
N ASP A 363 -4.07 -9.66 9.32
CA ASP A 363 -3.01 -10.23 8.49
C ASP A 363 -3.41 -10.59 7.06
N ILE A 364 -4.70 -10.47 6.72
CA ILE A 364 -5.19 -10.52 5.33
C ILE A 364 -4.44 -9.50 4.46
N PHE A 365 -3.97 -8.39 5.03
CA PHE A 365 -3.08 -7.48 4.31
C PHE A 365 -1.99 -6.91 5.24
N THR A 366 -0.74 -6.94 4.75
CA THR A 366 0.42 -6.36 5.41
C THR A 366 1.29 -5.60 4.39
N THR A 367 1.97 -4.54 4.82
CA THR A 367 2.90 -3.79 3.95
C THR A 367 4.36 -4.22 4.10
N THR A 368 4.64 -5.11 5.05
CA THR A 368 6.02 -5.49 5.44
C THR A 368 6.47 -6.80 4.83
N GLN A 369 5.54 -7.63 4.35
CA GLN A 369 5.83 -8.95 3.83
C GLN A 369 4.78 -9.43 2.82
N TYR A 370 5.13 -10.50 2.12
CA TYR A 370 4.20 -11.22 1.27
C TYR A 370 3.13 -11.94 2.13
N PRO A 371 1.87 -12.07 1.67
CA PRO A 371 0.81 -12.75 2.40
C PRO A 371 1.22 -14.13 2.93
N VAL A 372 0.92 -14.37 4.20
CA VAL A 372 1.19 -15.66 4.84
C VAL A 372 -0.05 -16.52 4.69
N ILE A 373 0.08 -17.70 4.07
CA ILE A 373 -1.02 -18.65 3.90
C ILE A 373 -0.77 -19.84 4.82
N ASP A 374 -1.53 -19.92 5.93
CA ASP A 374 -1.45 -21.03 6.88
C ASP A 374 -2.38 -22.18 6.47
N ILE A 375 -1.87 -23.01 5.54
CA ILE A 375 -2.57 -24.19 5.02
C ILE A 375 -3.00 -25.14 6.15
N LYS A 376 -2.23 -25.22 7.25
CA LYS A 376 -2.56 -26.14 8.36
C LYS A 376 -3.79 -25.67 9.14
N ASN A 377 -3.99 -24.36 9.21
CA ASN A 377 -5.13 -23.74 9.88
C ASN A 377 -6.23 -23.29 8.90
N GLY A 378 -6.25 -23.86 7.69
CA GLY A 378 -7.34 -23.69 6.72
C GLY A 378 -7.19 -22.52 5.76
N GLY A 379 -6.04 -21.84 5.74
CA GLY A 379 -5.74 -20.79 4.77
C GLY A 379 -5.51 -21.33 3.35
N SER A 380 -5.76 -20.49 2.36
CA SER A 380 -5.58 -20.83 0.94
C SER A 380 -5.24 -19.60 0.11
N LEU A 381 -4.52 -19.79 -1.00
CA LEU A 381 -4.23 -18.70 -1.93
C LEU A 381 -5.51 -18.09 -2.53
N GLN A 382 -6.50 -18.93 -2.87
CA GLN A 382 -7.74 -18.44 -3.45
C GLN A 382 -8.56 -17.64 -2.43
N GLY A 383 -8.68 -18.12 -1.18
CA GLY A 383 -9.41 -17.39 -0.15
C GLY A 383 -8.72 -16.07 0.21
N GLU A 384 -7.38 -16.01 0.13
CA GLU A 384 -6.64 -14.74 0.26
C GLU A 384 -7.02 -13.77 -0.86
N ILE A 385 -7.03 -14.23 -2.13
CA ILE A 385 -7.45 -13.40 -3.27
C ILE A 385 -8.90 -12.92 -3.11
N ASP A 386 -9.80 -13.81 -2.70
CA ASP A 386 -11.22 -13.50 -2.54
C ASP A 386 -11.42 -12.46 -1.43
N ALA A 387 -10.74 -12.62 -0.29
CA ALA A 387 -10.76 -11.68 0.83
C ALA A 387 -10.24 -10.29 0.42
N LEU A 388 -9.13 -10.29 -0.31
CA LEU A 388 -8.50 -9.10 -0.81
C LEU A 388 -9.40 -8.38 -1.84
N ASN A 389 -10.00 -9.10 -2.78
CA ASN A 389 -11.00 -8.55 -3.71
C ASN A 389 -12.24 -7.99 -2.97
N HIS A 390 -12.65 -8.63 -1.88
CA HIS A 390 -13.80 -8.20 -1.08
C HIS A 390 -13.53 -6.88 -0.32
N ILE A 391 -12.28 -6.66 0.08
CA ILE A 391 -11.80 -5.38 0.61
C ILE A 391 -11.80 -4.32 -0.48
N LEU A 392 -11.27 -4.62 -1.68
CA LEU A 392 -11.25 -3.69 -2.82
C LEU A 392 -12.64 -3.20 -3.22
N ASP A 393 -13.62 -4.09 -3.25
CA ASP A 393 -15.00 -3.74 -3.59
C ASP A 393 -15.65 -2.76 -2.59
N ARG A 394 -14.97 -2.44 -1.49
CA ARG A 394 -15.41 -1.49 -0.46
C ARG A 394 -14.58 -0.22 -0.40
N THR A 395 -13.41 -0.19 -1.01
CA THR A 395 -12.59 1.01 -1.02
C THR A 395 -13.11 1.99 -2.06
N ILE A 396 -12.94 3.27 -1.77
CA ILE A 396 -13.18 4.35 -2.72
C ILE A 396 -11.93 5.22 -2.71
N TYR A 397 -11.36 5.48 -3.89
CA TYR A 397 -10.26 6.43 -4.03
C TYR A 397 -10.73 7.82 -4.49
N LYS A 398 -9.90 8.85 -4.25
CA LYS A 398 -10.19 10.21 -4.73
C LYS A 398 -9.62 10.47 -6.12
N HIS A 399 -8.31 10.32 -6.28
CA HIS A 399 -7.62 10.61 -7.54
C HIS A 399 -6.42 9.68 -7.69
N GLU A 400 -6.27 9.07 -8.88
CA GLU A 400 -5.14 8.17 -9.17
C GLU A 400 -4.94 7.09 -8.08
N GLU A 401 -6.03 6.49 -7.60
CA GLU A 401 -5.99 5.46 -6.53
C GLU A 401 -5.38 5.95 -5.19
N GLU A 402 -5.25 7.27 -4.99
CA GLU A 402 -4.74 7.91 -3.76
C GLU A 402 -5.84 8.60 -2.96
N GLY A 403 -5.77 8.41 -1.63
CA GLY A 403 -6.73 8.94 -0.66
C GLY A 403 -8.11 8.27 -0.75
N GLY A 404 -9.06 8.75 0.06
CA GLY A 404 -10.39 8.13 0.16
C GLY A 404 -10.45 7.17 1.36
N THR A 405 -10.83 5.92 1.14
CA THR A 405 -10.83 4.88 2.18
C THR A 405 -9.40 4.57 2.63
N LEU A 406 -9.14 4.65 3.93
CA LEU A 406 -7.83 4.29 4.50
C LEU A 406 -7.83 2.86 5.04
N ILE A 407 -6.68 2.22 4.98
CA ILE A 407 -6.48 0.81 5.37
C ILE A 407 -5.41 0.76 6.45
N ILE A 408 -5.75 0.11 7.57
CA ILE A 408 -4.83 -0.28 8.64
C ILE A 408 -4.49 -1.76 8.43
N PRO A 409 -3.28 -2.11 7.95
CA PRO A 409 -2.86 -3.49 7.80
C PRO A 409 -2.61 -4.15 9.15
N GLY A 410 -2.55 -5.48 9.19
CA GLY A 410 -2.10 -6.23 10.38
C GLY A 410 -0.68 -5.85 10.82
N HIS A 411 0.17 -5.53 9.85
CA HIS A 411 1.57 -5.13 10.03
C HIS A 411 1.99 -4.02 9.07
N GLY A 412 2.79 -3.08 9.57
CA GLY A 412 3.35 -1.96 8.82
C GLY A 412 2.53 -0.67 8.82
N ARG A 413 2.73 0.16 7.80
CA ARG A 413 2.19 1.53 7.71
C ARG A 413 0.74 1.57 7.21
N VAL A 414 0.04 2.67 7.53
CA VAL A 414 -1.28 2.95 6.95
C VAL A 414 -1.18 3.13 5.43
N CYS A 415 -2.20 2.70 4.68
CA CYS A 415 -2.29 2.91 3.24
C CYS A 415 -3.70 3.27 2.77
N ASP A 416 -3.84 3.47 1.48
CA ASP A 416 -5.12 3.55 0.75
C ASP A 416 -5.16 2.39 -0.27
N GLU A 417 -6.17 2.38 -1.13
CA GLU A 417 -6.45 1.33 -2.12
C GLU A 417 -5.22 0.89 -2.93
N PHE A 418 -4.41 1.83 -3.43
CA PHE A 418 -3.24 1.50 -4.24
C PHE A 418 -2.23 0.62 -3.48
N GLY A 419 -2.02 0.90 -2.20
CA GLY A 419 -1.00 0.23 -1.38
C GLY A 419 -1.21 -1.29 -1.29
N TRP A 420 -2.44 -1.75 -1.49
CA TRP A 420 -2.84 -3.14 -1.39
C TRP A 420 -2.78 -3.90 -2.73
N ARG A 421 -3.04 -3.23 -3.87
CA ARG A 421 -3.17 -3.87 -5.19
C ARG A 421 -1.88 -4.55 -5.67
N ASP A 422 -0.72 -4.03 -5.26
CA ASP A 422 0.57 -4.59 -5.65
C ASP A 422 0.93 -5.90 -4.94
N SER A 423 0.41 -6.17 -3.73
CA SER A 423 0.67 -7.43 -3.01
C SER A 423 0.10 -8.65 -3.75
N LEU A 424 -1.05 -8.49 -4.43
CA LEU A 424 -1.64 -9.52 -5.29
C LEU A 424 -0.99 -9.59 -6.68
N ILE A 425 -0.55 -8.45 -7.24
CA ILE A 425 0.14 -8.42 -8.53
C ILE A 425 1.47 -9.17 -8.45
N GLU A 426 2.21 -9.06 -7.35
CA GLU A 426 3.42 -9.85 -7.11
C GLU A 426 3.14 -11.32 -6.84
N ALA A 427 1.96 -11.65 -6.32
CA ALA A 427 1.54 -13.03 -6.11
C ALA A 427 1.31 -13.82 -7.41
N GLY A 428 1.17 -13.11 -8.55
CA GLY A 428 0.94 -13.74 -9.85
C GLY A 428 -0.32 -14.61 -9.89
N ALA A 429 -1.26 -14.37 -8.98
CA ALA A 429 -2.34 -15.31 -8.71
C ALA A 429 -3.53 -15.05 -9.65
N PRO A 430 -4.02 -16.07 -10.37
CA PRO A 430 -5.26 -15.97 -11.16
C PRO A 430 -6.42 -15.57 -10.25
N GLY A 431 -7.28 -14.62 -10.65
CA GLY A 431 -8.42 -14.19 -9.82
C GLY A 431 -8.27 -12.80 -9.19
N ALA A 432 -7.05 -12.24 -9.12
CA ALA A 432 -6.83 -10.90 -8.58
C ALA A 432 -7.43 -9.83 -9.52
N LYS A 433 -8.39 -9.04 -9.03
CA LYS A 433 -8.97 -7.95 -9.81
C LYS A 433 -7.88 -6.95 -10.23
N ARG A 434 -7.82 -6.64 -11.52
CA ARG A 434 -7.10 -5.50 -12.07
C ARG A 434 -8.10 -4.59 -12.74
N GLU A 435 -7.96 -3.28 -12.52
CA GLU A 435 -8.64 -2.32 -13.38
C GLU A 435 -8.03 -2.41 -14.79
N PRO A 436 -8.83 -2.32 -15.87
CA PRO A 436 -8.34 -2.47 -17.24
C PRO A 436 -7.30 -1.40 -17.60
N ASP A 437 -6.05 -1.84 -17.79
CA ASP A 437 -4.93 -1.20 -18.51
C ASP A 437 -4.88 0.33 -18.54
N ARG A 438 -5.13 1.00 -17.41
CA ARG A 438 -4.94 2.46 -17.28
C ARG A 438 -3.45 2.78 -17.13
N ALA A 439 -3.02 3.90 -17.71
CA ALA A 439 -1.61 4.28 -17.80
C ALA A 439 -0.89 4.23 -16.44
N LYS A 440 0.11 3.35 -16.30
CA LYS A 440 0.93 3.22 -15.08
C LYS A 440 1.45 4.61 -14.64
N PRO A 441 1.11 5.10 -13.42
CA PRO A 441 1.64 6.36 -12.94
C PRO A 441 3.17 6.24 -12.83
N GLN A 442 3.86 7.10 -13.57
CA GLN A 442 5.32 7.18 -13.52
C GLN A 442 5.74 8.09 -12.39
N LEU A 443 6.96 7.89 -11.86
CA LEU A 443 7.70 8.97 -11.23
C LEU A 443 7.82 10.12 -12.23
N TRP A 444 6.95 11.11 -12.08
CA TRP A 444 6.80 12.20 -13.02
C TRP A 444 8.03 13.12 -12.91
N SER A 445 8.89 13.12 -13.92
CA SER A 445 9.91 14.15 -14.08
C SER A 445 9.19 15.49 -14.32
N ALA A 446 9.26 16.37 -13.31
CA ALA A 446 8.72 17.72 -13.29
C ALA A 446 7.18 17.84 -13.28
N ARG A 447 6.50 17.37 -12.23
CA ARG A 447 5.28 18.07 -11.79
C ARG A 447 5.82 19.36 -11.17
N PRO A 448 5.37 20.57 -11.55
CA PRO A 448 5.53 21.68 -10.62
C PRO A 448 4.76 21.26 -9.36
N LYS A 449 5.49 20.77 -8.35
CA LYS A 449 4.94 20.62 -7.00
C LYS A 449 4.28 21.96 -6.72
N CYS A 450 2.96 21.97 -6.54
CA CYS A 450 2.28 23.16 -6.06
C CYS A 450 2.90 23.46 -4.70
N PHE A 451 3.85 24.39 -4.68
CA PHE A 451 4.35 24.98 -3.46
C PHE A 451 3.15 25.72 -2.87
N ALA A 452 2.39 25.05 -2.02
CA ALA A 452 1.37 25.68 -1.21
C ALA A 452 2.04 26.85 -0.47
N GLY A 453 1.75 28.07 -0.90
CA GLY A 453 2.14 29.30 -0.22
C GLY A 453 3.50 29.94 -0.56
N LEU A 454 4.41 29.29 -1.31
CA LEU A 454 5.67 29.94 -1.68
C LEU A 454 5.56 30.62 -3.05
N ARG A 455 5.00 31.84 -3.08
CA ARG A 455 5.30 32.75 -4.19
C ARG A 455 6.82 32.91 -4.23
N LEU A 456 7.49 32.35 -5.24
CA LEU A 456 8.86 32.75 -5.59
C LEU A 456 8.83 34.26 -5.90
N LYS A 457 9.00 35.09 -4.88
CA LYS A 457 9.27 36.52 -5.03
C LYS A 457 10.73 36.66 -5.44
N LEU A 458 11.00 36.34 -6.71
CA LEU A 458 12.19 36.84 -7.38
C LEU A 458 11.98 38.35 -7.59
N ARG A 459 12.92 39.16 -7.12
CA ARG A 459 12.89 40.62 -7.23
C ARG A 459 12.68 41.02 -8.70
N PRO A 460 11.65 41.81 -9.04
CA PRO A 460 11.55 42.38 -10.38
C PRO A 460 12.59 43.49 -10.54
N ILE A 461 13.50 43.31 -11.49
CA ILE A 461 14.20 44.45 -12.11
C ILE A 461 13.12 45.16 -12.94
N GLY A 462 12.93 46.44 -12.64
CA GLY A 462 11.77 47.21 -13.06
C GLY A 462 11.59 47.30 -14.56
N LEU A 463 10.34 47.13 -15.00
CA LEU A 463 9.75 47.97 -16.03
C LEU A 463 8.24 48.01 -15.79
N ALA A 464 7.74 49.22 -15.55
CA ALA A 464 6.33 49.49 -15.36
C ALA A 464 5.60 49.47 -16.71
N LEU A 465 4.37 48.92 -16.75
CA LEU A 465 3.26 49.45 -17.54
C LEU A 465 1.91 48.90 -17.05
N ARG A 466 0.92 49.80 -17.06
CA ARG A 466 -0.43 49.75 -16.48
C ARG A 466 -1.42 48.88 -17.28
N ALA A 467 -2.36 48.27 -16.53
CA ALA A 467 -3.84 48.13 -16.69
C ALA A 467 -4.43 47.68 -18.06
N THR A 468 -5.48 46.86 -18.21
CA THR A 468 -6.80 46.68 -17.53
C THR A 468 -7.47 45.36 -18.01
N PRO A 469 -8.55 44.86 -17.37
CA PRO A 469 -9.19 43.58 -17.68
C PRO A 469 -10.45 43.70 -18.56
N SER A 470 -10.72 42.70 -19.42
CA SER A 470 -12.06 42.42 -19.96
C SER A 470 -12.16 41.00 -20.54
N ALA A 471 -13.11 40.22 -20.00
CA ALA A 471 -13.65 38.98 -20.58
C ALA A 471 -14.76 39.30 -21.62
N PRO A 472 -15.57 38.35 -22.15
CA PRO A 472 -15.32 37.01 -22.71
C PRO A 472 -15.96 36.84 -24.12
N SER A 473 -15.87 35.64 -24.72
CA SER A 473 -16.99 34.87 -25.34
C SER A 473 -16.77 34.22 -26.74
N LEU A 474 -17.34 33.00 -26.84
CA LEU A 474 -18.04 32.35 -27.97
C LEU A 474 -17.29 31.51 -29.04
N CYS A 475 -17.64 30.21 -29.01
CA CYS A 475 -18.04 29.29 -30.10
C CYS A 475 -17.18 29.11 -31.36
N SER A 476 -16.75 27.85 -31.61
CA SER A 476 -17.35 26.99 -32.65
C SER A 476 -16.72 25.59 -32.68
N ALA A 477 -17.52 24.60 -33.05
CA ALA A 477 -17.29 23.16 -33.00
C ALA A 477 -16.43 22.57 -34.15
N HIS A 478 -15.72 21.47 -33.82
CA HIS A 478 -15.37 20.23 -34.57
C HIS A 478 -14.93 20.23 -36.06
N PRO A 479 -14.20 19.21 -36.58
CA PRO A 479 -13.94 17.85 -36.04
C PRO A 479 -12.45 17.39 -36.02
N PRO A 480 -12.11 16.24 -35.39
CA PRO A 480 -10.78 15.65 -35.47
C PRO A 480 -10.64 14.75 -36.70
N LEU A 481 -9.61 15.01 -37.52
CA LEU A 481 -9.17 14.14 -38.61
C LEU A 481 -8.06 13.20 -38.12
N LEU A 482 -8.45 11.93 -38.06
CA LEU A 482 -7.75 10.69 -38.42
C LEU A 482 -6.21 10.64 -38.46
N CYS A 483 -5.74 9.56 -37.82
CA CYS A 483 -4.54 8.77 -38.09
C CYS A 483 -4.17 8.62 -39.57
N GLU A 484 -2.87 8.61 -39.84
CA GLU A 484 -2.21 8.00 -41.00
C GLU A 484 -0.73 7.79 -40.60
N GLU A 485 0.02 6.72 -40.92
CA GLU A 485 -0.08 5.62 -41.91
C GLU A 485 0.66 4.40 -41.31
N GLY A 486 0.52 3.14 -41.72
CA GLY A 486 -0.15 2.52 -42.86
C GLY A 486 0.58 1.20 -43.20
N LEU A 487 -0.15 0.20 -43.69
CA LEU A 487 0.27 -0.65 -44.82
C LEU A 487 -0.92 -1.48 -45.32
N CYS A 488 -1.30 -1.19 -46.57
CA CYS A 488 -2.34 -1.82 -47.37
C CYS A 488 -2.15 -3.33 -47.58
N THR A 489 -3.26 -4.05 -47.80
CA THR A 489 -3.46 -4.80 -49.08
C THR A 489 -4.94 -5.07 -49.40
N LYS A 490 -5.28 -4.72 -50.65
CA LYS A 490 -6.37 -5.08 -51.58
C LYS A 490 -7.61 -5.90 -51.13
N ASN A 491 -8.77 -5.36 -51.52
CA ASN A 491 -10.05 -6.05 -51.69
C ASN A 491 -10.49 -5.96 -53.17
N PRO A 492 -10.97 -7.03 -53.85
CA PRO A 492 -11.63 -6.90 -55.16
C PRO A 492 -13.15 -7.17 -55.11
N GLY A 493 -13.91 -6.36 -55.85
CA GLY A 493 -15.33 -6.56 -56.24
C GLY A 493 -16.32 -5.76 -55.37
N ARG A 494 -16.95 -4.65 -55.81
CA ARG A 494 -18.01 -4.49 -56.85
C ARG A 494 -19.06 -5.61 -56.77
N SER A 495 -20.35 -5.33 -56.60
CA SER A 495 -21.20 -4.21 -57.06
C SER A 495 -22.20 -3.74 -56.01
#